data_AF-A0A3P6R7K4-F1
#
_entry.id   AF-A0A3P6R7K4-F1
#
_cell.length_a   1.000
_cell.length_b   1.000
_cell.length_c   1.000
_cell.angle_alpha   90.00
_cell.angle_beta   90.00
_cell.angle_gamma   90.00
#
_symmetry.space_group_name_H-M   'P 1'
#
loop_
_entity.id
_entity.type
_entity.pdbx_description
1 polymer ?
#
loop_
_entity_poly.entity_id
_entity_poly.type
_entity_poly.pdbx_seq_one_letter_code
_entity_poly.pdbx_strand_id
1 'polypeptide(L)'
;MIVFVLAFFLIVYEQTEWTDHCANILPHDAVVRSLRSIVKLNWKGAESGQIGAVNGVLPKGQFDTSNMQSEEFWVAVNYCLGSLLMLEDMPEDGFELTRVCFEHVYDELGLHFQTPEAYTKDRTYRSLGYMRPLAFWSIHQALKLIGP
;
A
#
# COMPACT_ATOMS: atom_id res chain seq x y z
N MET A 1 -4.67 -5.39 -10.03
CA MET A 1 -3.41 -5.41 -10.82
C MET A 1 -2.98 -4.01 -11.31
N ILE A 2 -3.31 -2.92 -10.59
CA ILE A 2 -2.91 -1.54 -10.91
C ILE A 2 -1.68 -1.08 -10.07
N VAL A 3 -1.36 -1.80 -8.98
CA VAL A 3 -0.32 -1.37 -8.02
C VAL A 3 1.12 -1.59 -8.52
N PHE A 4 1.35 -2.48 -9.50
CA PHE A 4 2.69 -2.72 -10.03
C PHE A 4 3.29 -1.52 -10.78
N VAL A 5 2.46 -0.62 -11.31
CA VAL A 5 2.97 0.55 -12.03
C VAL A 5 3.45 1.60 -11.02
N LEU A 6 2.70 1.89 -9.95
CA LEU A 6 3.06 2.96 -9.02
C LEU A 6 4.34 2.68 -8.19
N ALA A 7 4.59 1.42 -7.81
CA ALA A 7 5.77 1.07 -7.01
C ALA A 7 7.11 1.27 -7.75
N PHE A 8 7.14 1.04 -9.06
CA PHE A 8 8.34 1.26 -9.88
C PHE A 8 8.57 2.76 -10.16
N PHE A 9 7.49 3.54 -10.26
CA PHE A 9 7.58 4.98 -10.49
C PHE A 9 8.12 5.74 -9.26
N LEU A 10 7.84 5.31 -8.03
CA LEU A 10 8.28 6.02 -6.83
C LEU A 10 9.73 5.75 -6.44
N ILE A 11 10.29 4.58 -6.76
CA ILE A 11 11.66 4.21 -6.38
C ILE A 11 12.72 4.82 -7.33
N VAL A 12 12.35 5.20 -8.55
CA VAL A 12 13.28 5.66 -9.60
C VAL A 12 13.27 7.19 -9.77
N TYR A 13 12.54 7.92 -8.91
CA TYR A 13 12.34 9.37 -9.00
C TYR A 13 13.53 10.21 -8.50
N GLU A 14 14.75 9.88 -8.92
CA GLU A 14 15.93 10.72 -8.66
C GLU A 14 16.53 11.34 -9.94
N GLN A 15 15.94 11.15 -11.13
CA GLN A 15 16.46 11.78 -12.34
C GLN A 15 15.38 12.23 -13.34
N THR A 16 15.52 13.49 -13.75
CA THR A 16 15.24 14.09 -15.07
C THR A 16 13.88 14.74 -15.35
N GLU A 17 13.99 15.82 -16.12
CA GLU A 17 13.05 16.82 -16.68
C GLU A 17 11.80 16.27 -17.42
N TRP A 18 11.38 15.02 -17.18
CA TRP A 18 10.21 14.39 -17.81
C TRP A 18 8.91 14.56 -17.01
N THR A 19 8.97 15.20 -15.85
CA THR A 19 7.85 15.34 -14.90
C THR A 19 6.67 16.12 -15.46
N ASP A 20 6.93 17.09 -16.35
CA ASP A 20 5.90 18.00 -16.85
C ASP A 20 5.00 17.39 -17.94
N HIS A 21 5.39 16.28 -18.55
CA HIS A 21 4.61 15.63 -19.62
C HIS A 21 3.73 14.47 -19.14
N CYS A 22 3.95 13.98 -17.91
CA CYS A 22 3.15 12.92 -17.29
C CYS A 22 2.46 13.34 -15.99
N ALA A 23 2.70 14.55 -15.49
CA ALA A 23 1.92 15.12 -14.39
C ALA A 23 0.43 15.11 -14.79
N ASN A 24 -0.38 14.37 -14.04
CA ASN A 24 -1.83 14.18 -14.25
C ASN A 24 -2.23 13.16 -15.33
N ILE A 25 -1.72 11.92 -15.26
CA ILE A 25 -2.27 10.77 -16.02
C ILE A 25 -3.78 10.62 -15.79
N LEU A 26 -4.25 10.91 -14.58
CA LEU A 26 -5.66 10.91 -14.19
C LEU A 26 -6.05 12.26 -13.57
N PRO A 27 -7.33 12.65 -13.64
CA PRO A 27 -7.82 13.81 -12.89
C PRO A 27 -7.56 13.65 -11.39
N HIS A 28 -6.93 14.65 -10.78
CA HIS A 28 -6.55 14.62 -9.37
C HIS A 28 -7.74 14.34 -8.44
N ASP A 29 -8.92 14.89 -8.73
CA ASP A 29 -10.14 14.63 -7.95
C ASP A 29 -10.57 13.15 -8.00
N ALA A 30 -10.32 12.47 -9.12
CA ALA A 30 -10.61 11.05 -9.26
C ALA A 30 -9.59 10.20 -8.48
N VAL A 31 -8.32 10.64 -8.43
CA VAL A 31 -7.26 10.01 -7.62
C VAL A 31 -7.62 10.08 -6.13
N VAL A 32 -7.87 11.28 -5.61
CA VAL A 32 -8.23 11.49 -4.20
C VAL A 32 -9.51 10.73 -3.81
N ARG A 33 -10.54 10.71 -4.66
CA ARG A 33 -11.77 9.92 -4.41
C ARG A 33 -11.50 8.42 -4.39
N SER A 34 -10.62 7.94 -5.25
CA SER A 34 -10.22 6.53 -5.31
C SER A 34 -9.45 6.14 -4.04
N LEU A 35 -8.49 6.95 -3.61
CA LEU A 35 -7.71 6.72 -2.40
C LEU A 35 -8.59 6.69 -1.15
N ARG A 36 -9.51 7.64 -0.99
CA ARG A 36 -10.49 7.63 0.10
C ARG A 36 -11.38 6.39 0.09
N SER A 37 -11.73 5.89 -1.10
CA SER A 37 -12.51 4.66 -1.23
C SER A 37 -11.69 3.44 -0.81
N ILE A 38 -10.41 3.37 -1.19
CA ILE A 38 -9.49 2.31 -0.78
C ILE A 38 -9.27 2.33 0.74
N VAL A 39 -8.98 3.50 1.33
CA VAL A 39 -8.84 3.68 2.79
C VAL A 39 -10.08 3.18 3.51
N LYS A 40 -11.27 3.58 3.05
CA LYS A 40 -12.54 3.19 3.66
C LYS A 40 -12.84 1.69 3.53
N LEU A 41 -12.69 1.13 2.33
CA LEU A 41 -13.19 -0.21 2.01
C LEU A 41 -12.13 -1.30 2.18
N ASN A 42 -10.94 -1.11 1.59
CA ASN A 42 -9.89 -2.12 1.59
C ASN A 42 -9.08 -2.15 2.89
N TRP A 43 -9.01 -1.03 3.62
CA TRP A 43 -8.26 -0.95 4.87
C TRP A 43 -9.15 -0.84 6.10
N LYS A 44 -9.72 0.34 6.40
CA LYS A 44 -10.46 0.57 7.66
C LYS A 44 -11.68 -0.35 7.81
N GLY A 45 -12.31 -0.71 6.69
CA GLY A 45 -13.43 -1.64 6.63
C GLY A 45 -13.05 -3.13 6.71
N ALA A 46 -11.79 -3.48 6.46
CA ALA A 46 -11.29 -4.85 6.48
C ALA A 46 -10.58 -5.13 7.80
N GLU A 47 -10.95 -6.19 8.53
CA GLU A 47 -10.32 -6.58 9.81
C GLU A 47 -10.13 -5.40 10.79
N SER A 48 -11.13 -4.51 10.85
CA SER A 48 -11.12 -3.29 11.67
C SER A 48 -9.90 -2.37 11.43
N GLY A 49 -9.27 -2.47 10.26
CA GLY A 49 -8.08 -1.70 9.89
C GLY A 49 -6.79 -2.14 10.59
N GLN A 50 -6.79 -3.25 11.34
CA GLN A 50 -5.66 -3.61 12.20
C GLN A 50 -4.53 -4.33 11.47
N ILE A 51 -4.82 -4.93 10.32
CA ILE A 51 -3.83 -5.74 9.58
C ILE A 51 -3.51 -5.17 8.20
N GLY A 52 -3.83 -3.90 7.94
CA GLY A 52 -3.56 -3.22 6.67
C GLY A 52 -4.67 -3.35 5.62
N ALA A 53 -4.33 -3.01 4.38
CA ALA A 53 -5.22 -2.99 3.23
C ALA A 53 -5.20 -4.32 2.46
N VAL A 54 -6.37 -4.94 2.28
CA VAL A 54 -6.55 -6.14 1.46
C VAL A 54 -6.60 -5.76 -0.03
N ASN A 55 -6.13 -6.66 -0.90
CA ASN A 55 -6.10 -6.43 -2.34
C ASN A 55 -7.49 -6.21 -2.97
N GLY A 56 -8.50 -6.97 -2.55
CA GLY A 56 -9.80 -7.02 -3.20
C GLY A 56 -10.98 -6.95 -2.24
N VAL A 57 -11.87 -5.99 -2.50
CA VAL A 57 -13.20 -5.91 -1.87
C VAL A 57 -14.25 -5.61 -2.93
N LEU A 58 -15.46 -6.12 -2.71
CA LEU A 58 -16.65 -5.78 -3.49
C LEU A 58 -17.14 -4.37 -3.15
N PRO A 59 -17.99 -3.72 -3.98
CA PRO A 59 -18.48 -2.36 -3.73
C PRO A 59 -19.19 -2.14 -2.38
N LYS A 60 -19.63 -3.22 -1.73
CA LYS A 60 -20.25 -3.20 -0.39
C LYS A 60 -19.26 -3.47 0.76
N GLY A 61 -17.96 -3.51 0.48
CA GLY A 61 -16.90 -3.77 1.48
C GLY A 61 -16.71 -5.23 1.88
N GLN A 62 -17.39 -6.16 1.21
CA GLN A 62 -17.16 -7.60 1.42
C GLN A 62 -15.85 -8.02 0.76
N PHE A 63 -15.10 -8.94 1.38
CA PHE A 63 -13.90 -9.51 0.76
C PHE A 63 -14.22 -10.12 -0.60
N ASP A 64 -13.38 -9.85 -1.59
CA ASP A 64 -13.45 -10.52 -2.89
C ASP A 64 -12.78 -11.90 -2.79
N THR A 65 -13.58 -12.96 -2.79
CA THR A 65 -13.12 -14.36 -2.73
C THR A 65 -13.04 -15.01 -4.11
N SER A 66 -13.00 -14.22 -5.20
CA SER A 66 -12.90 -14.75 -6.56
C SER A 66 -11.58 -15.46 -6.85
N ASN A 67 -10.53 -15.12 -6.10
CA ASN A 67 -9.23 -15.77 -6.16
C ASN A 67 -8.42 -15.50 -4.88
N MET A 68 -7.44 -16.37 -4.62
CA MET A 68 -6.55 -16.27 -3.45
C MET A 68 -5.88 -14.91 -3.30
N GLN A 69 -5.45 -14.27 -4.39
CA GLN A 69 -4.71 -13.00 -4.30
C GLN A 69 -5.62 -11.84 -3.91
N SER A 70 -6.91 -11.87 -4.25
CA SER A 70 -7.86 -10.85 -3.82
C SER A 70 -8.06 -10.83 -2.30
N GLU A 71 -7.91 -11.97 -1.63
CA GLU A 71 -8.05 -12.13 -0.18
C GLU A 71 -6.76 -11.80 0.60
N GLU A 72 -5.65 -11.57 -0.12
CA GLU A 72 -4.35 -11.32 0.48
C GLU A 72 -4.10 -9.83 0.78
N PHE A 73 -3.30 -9.61 1.81
CA PHE A 73 -2.69 -8.34 2.16
C PHE A 73 -1.25 -8.37 1.70
N TRP A 74 -0.94 -7.65 0.62
CA TRP A 74 0.43 -7.60 0.09
C TRP A 74 1.23 -6.52 0.82
N VAL A 75 2.35 -6.92 1.41
CA VAL A 75 3.14 -6.03 2.29
C VAL A 75 3.64 -4.80 1.51
N ALA A 76 4.18 -5.02 0.32
CA ALA A 76 4.70 -3.94 -0.53
C ALA A 76 3.61 -2.98 -1.01
N VAL A 77 2.42 -3.51 -1.32
CA VAL A 77 1.27 -2.71 -1.75
C VAL A 77 0.83 -1.78 -0.62
N ASN A 78 0.82 -2.27 0.62
CA ASN A 78 0.52 -1.47 1.79
C ASN A 78 1.52 -0.32 1.99
N TYR A 79 2.83 -0.59 1.84
CA TYR A 79 3.83 0.47 1.93
C TYR A 79 3.74 1.50 0.80
N CYS A 80 3.56 1.07 -0.45
CA CYS A 80 3.36 1.99 -1.57
C CYS A 80 2.08 2.81 -1.40
N LEU A 81 0.98 2.20 -0.98
CA LEU A 81 -0.27 2.92 -0.73
C LEU A 81 -0.08 3.95 0.39
N GLY A 82 0.64 3.59 1.46
CA GLY A 82 1.01 4.52 2.52
C GLY A 82 1.79 5.73 2.00
N SER A 83 2.83 5.50 1.18
CA SER A 83 3.60 6.58 0.55
C SER A 83 2.75 7.46 -0.37
N LEU A 84 1.83 6.87 -1.13
CA LEU A 84 0.95 7.61 -2.03
C LEU A 84 -0.06 8.46 -1.25
N LEU A 85 -0.62 7.93 -0.16
CA LEU A 85 -1.47 8.72 0.74
C LEU A 85 -0.72 9.94 1.29
N MET A 86 0.56 9.79 1.65
CA MET A 86 1.37 10.94 2.10
C MET A 86 1.57 11.98 1.01
N LEU A 87 1.82 11.55 -0.25
CA LEU A 87 1.98 12.46 -1.39
C LEU A 87 0.70 13.19 -1.80
N GLU A 88 -0.46 12.59 -1.50
CA GLU A 88 -1.79 13.09 -1.90
C GLU A 88 -2.51 13.77 -0.71
N ASP A 89 -1.75 14.47 0.15
CA ASP A 89 -2.24 15.24 1.30
C ASP A 89 -3.02 14.42 2.36
N MET A 90 -2.74 13.13 2.49
CA MET A 90 -3.31 12.23 3.50
C MET A 90 -2.22 11.57 4.39
N PRO A 91 -1.31 12.35 5.01
CA PRO A 91 -0.14 11.80 5.71
C PRO A 91 -0.50 10.98 6.96
N GLU A 92 -1.57 11.34 7.70
CA GLU A 92 -2.02 10.58 8.87
C GLU A 92 -2.41 9.15 8.49
N ASP A 93 -3.25 9.00 7.47
CA ASP A 93 -3.65 7.70 6.91
C ASP A 93 -2.42 6.95 6.36
N GLY A 94 -1.50 7.65 5.70
CA GLY A 94 -0.27 7.06 5.17
C GLY A 94 0.63 6.46 6.26
N PHE A 95 0.91 7.23 7.33
CA PHE A 95 1.72 6.74 8.44
C PHE A 95 1.02 5.61 9.20
N GLU A 96 -0.27 5.74 9.43
CA GLU A 96 -1.00 4.73 10.18
C GLU A 96 -1.09 3.41 9.40
N LEU A 97 -1.36 3.43 8.08
CA LEU A 97 -1.38 2.23 7.24
C LEU A 97 -0.03 1.49 7.25
N THR A 98 1.06 2.24 7.10
CA THR A 98 2.41 1.66 7.09
C THR A 98 2.77 1.05 8.44
N ARG A 99 2.40 1.72 9.54
CA ARG A 99 2.57 1.24 10.91
C ARG A 99 1.80 -0.06 11.15
N VAL A 100 0.49 -0.13 10.84
CA VAL A 100 -0.29 -1.35 11.09
C VAL A 100 0.20 -2.54 10.27
N CYS A 101 0.64 -2.32 9.03
CA CYS A 101 1.23 -3.39 8.22
C CYS A 101 2.57 -3.86 8.83
N PHE A 102 3.41 -2.93 9.29
CA PHE A 102 4.67 -3.25 9.97
C PHE A 102 4.42 -4.05 11.25
N GLU A 103 3.58 -3.54 12.16
CA GLU A 103 3.26 -4.18 13.45
C GLU A 103 2.67 -5.59 13.22
N HIS A 104 1.76 -5.75 12.26
CA HIS A 104 1.20 -7.07 11.98
C HIS A 104 2.26 -8.06 11.48
N VAL A 105 3.13 -7.66 10.56
CA VAL A 105 4.19 -8.54 10.03
C VAL A 105 5.26 -8.85 11.09
N TYR A 106 5.71 -7.84 11.82
CA TYR A 106 6.84 -7.96 12.75
C TYR A 106 6.37 -8.47 14.10
N ASP A 107 5.44 -7.78 14.75
CA ASP A 107 5.06 -8.04 16.13
C ASP A 107 4.05 -9.20 16.24
N GLU A 108 3.06 -9.26 15.33
CA GLU A 108 2.03 -10.30 15.42
C GLU A 108 2.41 -11.60 14.72
N LEU A 109 2.92 -11.55 13.49
CA LEU A 109 3.31 -12.75 12.73
C LEU A 109 4.74 -13.20 13.03
N GLY A 110 5.58 -12.35 13.65
CA GLY A 110 6.94 -12.70 14.04
C GLY A 110 7.92 -12.82 12.86
N LEU A 111 7.64 -12.22 11.70
CA LEU A 111 8.36 -12.46 10.45
C LEU A 111 9.56 -11.52 10.23
N HIS A 112 10.23 -11.16 11.33
CA HIS A 112 11.48 -10.41 11.31
C HIS A 112 12.51 -11.04 10.37
N PHE A 113 13.13 -10.21 9.52
CA PHE A 113 14.14 -10.61 8.53
C PHE A 113 13.68 -11.62 7.46
N GLN A 114 12.37 -11.88 7.38
CA GLN A 114 11.79 -12.82 6.44
C GLN A 114 10.43 -12.34 5.91
N THR A 115 10.24 -11.02 5.85
CA THR A 115 9.01 -10.35 5.41
C THR A 115 8.41 -11.03 4.17
N PRO A 116 7.13 -11.47 4.23
CA PRO A 116 6.52 -12.21 3.15
C PRO A 116 6.10 -11.30 2.00
N GLU A 117 5.71 -11.92 0.89
CA GLU A 117 4.94 -11.22 -0.14
C GLU A 117 3.58 -10.78 0.41
N ALA A 118 2.88 -11.74 1.00
CA ALA A 118 1.48 -11.63 1.35
C ALA A 118 1.18 -12.36 2.66
N TYR A 119 0.15 -11.89 3.35
CA TYR A 119 -0.50 -12.60 4.44
C TYR A 119 -2.03 -12.56 4.26
N THR A 120 -2.75 -13.38 5.03
CA THR A 120 -4.21 -13.43 5.05
C THR A 120 -4.72 -13.18 6.47
N LYS A 121 -6.03 -12.91 6.60
CA LYS A 121 -6.69 -12.78 7.91
C LYS A 121 -6.54 -14.03 8.80
N ASP A 122 -6.35 -15.20 8.19
CA ASP A 122 -6.18 -16.47 8.90
C ASP A 122 -4.72 -16.69 9.37
N ARG A 123 -3.90 -15.63 9.36
CA ARG A 123 -2.49 -15.63 9.80
C ARG A 123 -1.61 -16.60 9.02
N THR A 124 -1.99 -16.90 7.77
CA THR A 124 -1.13 -17.60 6.81
C THR A 124 -0.36 -16.59 5.98
N TYR A 125 0.81 -16.99 5.47
CA TYR A 125 1.69 -16.14 4.68
C TYR A 125 2.22 -16.87 3.45
N ARG A 126 2.59 -16.11 2.43
CA ARG A 126 3.13 -16.62 1.17
C ARG A 126 4.45 -15.95 0.82
N SER A 127 5.41 -16.76 0.37
CA SER A 127 6.73 -16.32 -0.11
C SER A 127 7.50 -15.47 0.90
N LEU A 128 8.04 -16.09 1.96
CA LEU A 128 8.92 -15.43 2.94
C LEU A 128 10.21 -14.89 2.29
N GLY A 129 10.81 -13.86 2.91
CA GLY A 129 12.06 -13.25 2.45
C GLY A 129 11.94 -12.62 1.07
N TYR A 130 10.78 -12.03 0.77
CA TYR A 130 10.46 -11.55 -0.57
C TYR A 130 11.10 -10.19 -0.87
N MET A 131 11.32 -9.91 -2.16
CA MET A 131 11.92 -8.65 -2.60
C MET A 131 10.95 -7.46 -2.49
N ARG A 132 9.68 -7.64 -2.85
CA ARG A 132 8.72 -6.52 -2.97
C ARG A 132 8.59 -5.65 -1.71
N PRO A 133 8.61 -6.19 -0.46
CA PRO A 133 8.57 -5.37 0.75
C PRO A 133 9.65 -4.29 0.88
N LEU A 134 10.73 -4.33 0.11
CA LEU A 134 11.69 -3.22 0.00
C LEU A 134 11.06 -1.92 -0.51
N ALA A 135 9.84 -1.98 -1.06
CA ALA A 135 9.02 -0.83 -1.37
C ALA A 135 8.74 0.10 -0.17
N PHE A 136 9.03 -0.34 1.07
CA PHE A 136 9.08 0.53 2.25
C PHE A 136 9.87 1.84 2.00
N TRP A 137 10.95 1.80 1.22
CA TRP A 137 11.73 3.00 0.88
C TRP A 137 10.96 4.08 0.11
N SER A 138 9.82 3.76 -0.51
CA SER A 138 8.94 4.76 -1.11
C SER A 138 8.37 5.74 -0.09
N ILE A 139 8.24 5.34 1.18
CA ILE A 139 7.83 6.21 2.28
C ILE A 139 8.89 7.29 2.50
N HIS A 140 10.17 6.90 2.56
CA HIS A 140 11.28 7.85 2.69
C HIS A 140 11.33 8.83 1.51
N GLN A 141 11.08 8.34 0.30
CA GLN A 141 11.01 9.20 -0.88
C GLN A 141 9.83 10.17 -0.80
N ALA A 142 8.65 9.72 -0.37
CA ALA A 142 7.50 10.59 -0.16
C ALA A 142 7.82 11.70 0.85
N LEU A 143 8.48 11.36 1.96
CA LEU A 143 8.90 12.33 2.97
C LEU A 143 9.86 13.40 2.43
N LYS A 144 10.78 13.03 1.54
CA LYS A 144 11.66 13.98 0.85
C LYS A 144 10.90 14.93 -0.07
N LEU A 145 9.83 14.44 -0.72
CA LEU A 145 9.05 15.22 -1.68
C LEU A 145 8.04 16.16 -1.01
N ILE A 146 7.51 15.79 0.16
CA ILE A 146 6.58 16.63 0.93
C ILE A 146 7.28 17.57 1.93
N GLY A 147 8.55 17.30 2.25
CA GLY A 147 9.35 18.15 3.12
C GLY A 147 9.71 19.50 2.49
N PRO A 148 9.98 20.54 3.30
CA PRO A 148 10.44 21.85 2.82
C PRO A 148 11.84 21.82 2.19
#